data_AF-A0A367I973-F1
#
_entry.id   AF-A0A367I973-F1
#
_cell.length_a   1.000
_cell.length_b   1.000
_cell.length_c   1.000
_cell.angle_alpha   90.00
_cell.angle_beta   90.00
_cell.angle_gamma   90.00
#
_symmetry.space_group_name_H-M   'P 1'
#
loop_
_entity.id
_entity.type
_entity.pdbx_description
1 polymer ?
#
loop_
_entity_poly.entity_id
_entity_poly.type
_entity_poly.pdbx_seq_one_letter_code
_entity_poly.pdbx_strand_id
1 'polypeptide(L)'
;MSVSVDSSGRSATHTTNSYRSWSFDWTAPSSGSGTTSVEIAVLTANNQNGNNGDSWTSTSVSIPEIPPANSAPSATNVEINPNPTAGVGVDLVAQYTYSDPDGDPETGTEIRWHKNGALEIGFDGRTSIYASETSIGEKWKFEVRPYDGTDYGTLVMSPEVTIVDADSDGDGVYDTEDAFPNDPNEDTDSDSDGVGDNADAFPTDATETSDQDSDGVGDNADEFPNDPNETTDSDGDGVGDNGDAFPNDATETTDTDGDGVGNNADAFPIDPNETTDTDGDGVGDNGDAFPTDATETVDTDADGVGDNADVFPTNASETVDTDGDGVGDNADVFPTNPAETKDTDADGVGDNADVFPTDANETADSDSDGVGDNGDQYPLDPSESADSDGDEVGDNADAFPMDATETLDTDSDGVGDNADAFPTDSTETLDSDSDGVGDNTDAFPTDATETLDSDSDGVGNNADVFPHNPNETADSDYDGVGDNADAFPGDSTETLDSDGDGRGDNEQAASEAAMQKNITIGVLVLVLSAIAIGVVLFMRGKNETSLVSTMDKARDLQPTVIATVPETVHSIQANTPTVTNQWTDEAGNTWRSMSDGSTLWWNGADWQQV
;
A
#
# COMPACT_ATOMS: atom_id res chain seq x y z
N MET A 1 -9.86 8.39 -161.53
CA MET A 1 -11.24 8.77 -161.13
C MET A 1 -11.11 9.97 -160.23
N SER A 2 -11.25 11.17 -160.78
CA SER A 2 -11.24 12.40 -159.97
C SER A 2 -12.68 12.78 -159.67
N VAL A 3 -13.00 12.81 -158.37
CA VAL A 3 -14.32 13.12 -157.81
C VAL A 3 -14.18 14.46 -157.09
N SER A 4 -15.12 15.38 -157.33
CA SER A 4 -15.23 16.61 -156.56
C SER A 4 -16.26 16.36 -155.47
N VAL A 5 -15.80 16.31 -154.23
CA VAL A 5 -16.71 16.33 -153.07
C VAL A 5 -16.94 17.80 -152.71
N ASP A 6 -18.19 18.15 -152.40
CA ASP A 6 -18.48 19.51 -151.93
C ASP A 6 -17.79 19.80 -150.59
N SER A 7 -17.69 21.07 -150.22
CA SER A 7 -17.05 21.48 -148.97
C SER A 7 -17.79 21.02 -147.70
N SER A 8 -19.02 20.49 -147.84
CA SER A 8 -19.78 19.93 -146.73
C SER A 8 -19.54 18.42 -146.55
N GLY A 9 -18.86 17.77 -147.50
CA GLY A 9 -18.64 16.32 -147.49
C GLY A 9 -19.90 15.49 -147.80
N ARG A 10 -20.99 16.11 -148.29
CA ARG A 10 -22.31 15.47 -148.41
C ARG A 10 -22.74 15.14 -149.83
N SER A 11 -22.04 15.65 -150.84
CA SER A 11 -22.28 15.28 -152.24
C SER A 11 -20.96 15.12 -152.99
N ALA A 12 -20.95 14.18 -153.94
CA ALA A 12 -19.82 13.88 -154.81
C ALA A 12 -20.26 13.94 -156.26
N THR A 13 -19.46 14.59 -157.11
CA THR A 13 -19.69 14.70 -158.56
C THR A 13 -18.44 14.34 -159.34
N HIS A 14 -18.61 13.97 -160.61
CA HIS A 14 -17.47 13.79 -161.51
C HIS A 14 -16.80 15.13 -161.80
N THR A 15 -15.47 15.21 -161.68
CA THR A 15 -14.74 16.44 -162.02
C THR A 15 -14.67 16.68 -163.53
N THR A 16 -14.88 15.65 -164.36
CA THR A 16 -14.89 15.74 -165.83
C THR A 16 -15.99 14.88 -166.43
N ASN A 17 -16.46 15.25 -167.62
CA ASN A 17 -17.51 14.53 -168.35
C ASN A 17 -17.05 13.20 -168.98
N SER A 18 -15.78 12.82 -168.82
CA SER A 18 -15.20 11.58 -169.38
C SER A 18 -15.37 10.36 -168.47
N TYR A 19 -15.67 10.56 -167.18
CA TYR A 19 -15.84 9.47 -166.23
C TYR A 19 -17.32 9.03 -166.12
N ARG A 20 -17.52 7.76 -165.74
CA ARG A 20 -18.85 7.14 -165.59
C ARG A 20 -19.03 6.39 -164.25
N SER A 21 -17.99 6.34 -163.41
CA SER A 21 -18.01 5.70 -162.09
C SER A 21 -17.15 6.45 -161.08
N TRP A 22 -17.54 6.39 -159.80
CA TRP A 22 -16.81 6.91 -158.64
C TRP A 22 -17.03 6.02 -157.42
N SER A 23 -16.15 6.12 -156.43
CA SER A 23 -16.23 5.43 -155.14
C SER A 23 -15.90 6.42 -154.02
N PHE A 24 -16.37 6.13 -152.80
CA PHE A 24 -16.08 6.89 -151.60
C PHE A 24 -16.07 5.94 -150.39
N ASP A 25 -15.32 6.33 -149.36
CA ASP A 25 -15.37 5.67 -148.05
C ASP A 25 -16.26 6.49 -147.12
N TRP A 26 -16.91 5.82 -146.17
CA TRP A 26 -17.73 6.47 -145.15
C TRP A 26 -17.40 5.91 -143.76
N THR A 27 -17.60 6.73 -142.74
CA THR A 27 -17.45 6.35 -141.33
C THR A 27 -18.69 6.81 -140.58
N ALA A 28 -19.29 5.90 -139.81
CA ALA A 28 -20.43 6.24 -138.96
C ALA A 28 -19.98 7.21 -137.84
N PRO A 29 -20.79 8.21 -137.46
CA PRO A 29 -20.42 9.16 -136.40
C PRO A 29 -20.20 8.52 -135.02
N SER A 30 -20.82 7.35 -134.77
CA SER A 30 -20.70 6.55 -133.55
C SER A 30 -20.95 5.08 -133.87
N SER A 31 -20.29 4.14 -133.18
CA SER A 31 -20.51 2.71 -133.41
C SER A 31 -21.94 2.29 -133.03
N GLY A 32 -22.60 1.51 -133.87
CA GLY A 32 -23.99 1.08 -133.72
C GLY A 32 -25.03 2.10 -134.18
N SER A 33 -24.65 3.21 -134.84
CA SER A 33 -25.55 4.33 -135.16
C SER A 33 -26.41 4.14 -136.43
N GLY A 34 -26.22 3.05 -137.17
CA GLY A 34 -27.17 2.59 -138.19
C GLY A 34 -26.74 2.79 -139.65
N THR A 35 -27.70 2.69 -140.58
CA THR A 35 -27.48 2.66 -142.03
C THR A 35 -27.19 4.04 -142.64
N THR A 36 -26.21 4.16 -143.55
CA THR A 36 -26.09 5.33 -144.45
C THR A 36 -26.92 5.17 -145.71
N SER A 37 -27.45 6.27 -146.26
CA SER A 37 -28.18 6.27 -147.53
C SER A 37 -27.50 7.20 -148.53
N VAL A 38 -27.20 6.69 -149.72
CA VAL A 38 -26.54 7.41 -150.81
C VAL A 38 -27.56 7.68 -151.91
N GLU A 39 -27.86 8.95 -152.17
CA GLU A 39 -28.67 9.37 -153.32
C GLU A 39 -27.77 9.63 -154.53
N ILE A 40 -28.08 9.02 -155.66
CA ILE A 40 -27.32 9.10 -156.91
C ILE A 40 -28.20 9.78 -157.96
N ALA A 41 -27.74 10.91 -158.49
CA ALA A 41 -28.39 11.60 -159.62
C ALA A 41 -27.53 11.52 -160.88
N VAL A 42 -28.15 11.22 -162.02
CA VAL A 42 -27.52 11.12 -163.35
C VAL A 42 -28.30 11.92 -164.38
N LEU A 43 -27.59 12.57 -165.31
CA LEU A 43 -28.19 13.26 -166.45
C LEU A 43 -28.30 12.27 -167.62
N THR A 44 -29.51 11.99 -168.10
CA THR A 44 -29.75 11.07 -169.22
C THR A 44 -29.67 11.81 -170.56
N ALA A 45 -28.73 11.42 -171.42
CA ALA A 45 -28.47 12.08 -172.70
C ALA A 45 -29.58 11.81 -173.73
N ASN A 46 -30.05 12.85 -174.42
CA ASN A 46 -31.05 12.78 -175.50
C ASN A 46 -30.45 12.60 -176.91
N ASN A 47 -29.15 12.28 -177.01
CA ASN A 47 -28.36 12.13 -178.24
C ASN A 47 -28.21 13.38 -179.14
N GLN A 48 -28.38 14.60 -178.61
CA GLN A 48 -28.19 15.85 -179.39
C GLN A 48 -26.87 16.62 -179.13
N ASN A 49 -25.73 15.93 -178.98
CA ASN A 49 -24.38 16.52 -178.89
C ASN A 49 -24.30 17.84 -178.07
N GLY A 50 -24.79 17.78 -176.83
CA GLY A 50 -24.82 18.87 -175.86
C GLY A 50 -25.73 18.49 -174.68
N ASN A 51 -25.71 19.26 -173.60
CA ASN A 51 -26.52 19.03 -172.39
C ASN A 51 -27.87 19.79 -172.42
N ASN A 52 -28.17 20.49 -173.50
CA ASN A 52 -29.36 21.33 -173.60
C ASN A 52 -30.58 20.45 -173.95
N GLY A 53 -31.57 20.41 -173.04
CA GLY A 53 -32.76 19.56 -173.17
C GLY A 53 -32.62 18.13 -172.65
N ASP A 54 -31.53 17.80 -171.94
CA ASP A 54 -31.40 16.54 -171.20
C ASP A 54 -32.19 16.58 -169.87
N SER A 55 -32.64 15.42 -169.39
CA SER A 55 -33.39 15.27 -168.13
C SER A 55 -32.56 14.57 -167.05
N TRP A 56 -32.78 14.93 -165.79
CA TRP A 56 -32.17 14.26 -164.64
C TRP A 56 -33.00 13.04 -164.20
N THR A 57 -32.32 12.00 -163.72
CA THR A 57 -32.90 10.83 -163.03
C THR A 57 -32.10 10.56 -161.76
N SER A 58 -32.74 10.07 -160.70
CA SER A 58 -32.08 9.68 -159.46
C SER A 58 -32.48 8.29 -158.95
N THR A 59 -31.64 7.70 -158.09
CA THR A 59 -31.87 6.46 -157.34
C THR A 59 -31.19 6.54 -155.96
N SER A 60 -31.48 5.64 -155.03
CA SER A 60 -30.81 5.58 -153.72
C SER A 60 -30.38 4.17 -153.31
N VAL A 61 -29.32 4.07 -152.49
CA VAL A 61 -28.80 2.82 -151.92
C VAL A 61 -28.52 3.01 -150.43
N SER A 62 -28.96 2.07 -149.59
CA SER A 62 -28.66 2.06 -148.16
C SER A 62 -27.58 1.02 -147.80
N ILE A 63 -26.63 1.38 -146.93
CA ILE A 63 -25.50 0.55 -146.49
C ILE A 63 -25.55 0.41 -144.95
N PRO A 64 -25.74 -0.79 -144.38
CA PRO A 64 -25.72 -1.02 -142.92
C PRO A 64 -24.30 -1.08 -142.33
N GLU A 65 -24.20 -0.82 -141.03
CA GLU A 65 -22.99 -1.00 -140.21
C GLU A 65 -22.80 -2.47 -139.78
N ILE A 66 -21.55 -2.90 -139.50
CA ILE A 66 -21.20 -4.21 -138.93
C ILE A 66 -20.52 -3.98 -137.57
N PRO A 67 -21.09 -4.43 -136.43
CA PRO A 67 -20.49 -4.23 -135.10
C PRO A 67 -19.29 -5.18 -134.83
N PRO A 68 -18.37 -4.81 -133.92
CA PRO A 68 -17.26 -5.67 -133.48
C PRO A 68 -17.76 -6.91 -132.72
N ALA A 69 -16.94 -7.98 -132.72
CA ALA A 69 -17.22 -9.23 -132.00
C ALA A 69 -16.72 -9.15 -130.54
N ASN A 70 -17.44 -9.79 -129.61
CA ASN A 70 -17.13 -9.85 -128.17
C ASN A 70 -15.86 -10.67 -127.88
N SER A 71 -15.09 -10.28 -126.86
CA SER A 71 -13.96 -11.05 -126.32
C SER A 71 -14.29 -11.58 -124.93
N ALA A 72 -14.10 -12.88 -124.68
CA ALA A 72 -14.40 -13.46 -123.38
C ALA A 72 -13.48 -12.96 -122.23
N PRO A 73 -14.00 -12.86 -120.98
CA PRO A 73 -13.25 -12.36 -119.84
C PRO A 73 -12.28 -13.39 -119.26
N SER A 74 -11.46 -12.97 -118.28
CA SER A 74 -10.48 -13.80 -117.58
C SER A 74 -10.46 -13.54 -116.06
N ALA A 75 -10.08 -14.56 -115.30
CA ALA A 75 -9.91 -14.50 -113.84
C ALA A 75 -8.46 -14.83 -113.49
N THR A 76 -7.83 -13.99 -112.66
CA THR A 76 -6.45 -14.17 -112.17
C THR A 76 -6.40 -13.98 -110.65
N ASN A 77 -5.28 -14.30 -110.00
CA ASN A 77 -5.12 -14.24 -108.53
C ASN A 77 -6.23 -14.98 -107.77
N VAL A 78 -6.58 -16.18 -108.25
CA VAL A 78 -7.65 -17.00 -107.68
C VAL A 78 -7.13 -17.69 -106.42
N GLU A 79 -7.53 -17.20 -105.25
CA GLU A 79 -7.07 -17.70 -103.95
C GLU A 79 -8.18 -17.60 -102.90
N ILE A 80 -8.06 -18.45 -101.87
CA ILE A 80 -8.88 -18.34 -100.66
C ILE A 80 -8.07 -17.55 -99.64
N ASN A 81 -8.71 -16.63 -98.93
CA ASN A 81 -8.12 -15.98 -97.76
C ASN A 81 -8.83 -16.51 -96.50
N PRO A 82 -8.12 -17.08 -95.51
CA PRO A 82 -6.67 -17.31 -95.45
C PRO A 82 -6.19 -18.53 -96.26
N ASN A 83 -4.90 -18.57 -96.62
CA ASN A 83 -4.21 -19.66 -97.36
C ASN A 83 -2.74 -19.76 -96.88
N PRO A 84 -2.16 -20.96 -96.70
CA PRO A 84 -2.66 -22.30 -97.05
C PRO A 84 -3.49 -23.03 -95.99
N THR A 85 -3.61 -22.48 -94.80
CA THR A 85 -4.44 -23.04 -93.72
C THR A 85 -5.35 -21.97 -93.14
N ALA A 86 -6.47 -22.41 -92.58
CA ALA A 86 -7.36 -21.58 -91.79
C ALA A 86 -7.50 -22.22 -90.41
N GLY A 87 -7.38 -21.42 -89.34
CA GLY A 87 -7.71 -21.87 -88.00
C GLY A 87 -9.21 -22.14 -87.85
N VAL A 88 -9.58 -22.89 -86.82
CA VAL A 88 -10.98 -23.01 -86.40
C VAL A 88 -11.55 -21.62 -86.11
N GLY A 89 -12.79 -21.35 -86.51
CA GLY A 89 -13.42 -20.04 -86.32
C GLY A 89 -13.10 -18.99 -87.39
N VAL A 90 -12.28 -19.31 -88.41
CA VAL A 90 -11.93 -18.38 -89.50
C VAL A 90 -12.77 -18.66 -90.76
N ASP A 91 -13.43 -17.61 -91.28
CA ASP A 91 -14.17 -17.66 -92.54
C ASP A 91 -13.21 -17.81 -93.74
N LEU A 92 -13.60 -18.61 -94.72
CA LEU A 92 -12.89 -18.74 -95.99
C LEU A 92 -13.48 -17.76 -97.01
N VAL A 93 -12.68 -16.85 -97.55
CA VAL A 93 -13.13 -15.85 -98.53
C VAL A 93 -12.50 -16.12 -99.89
N ALA A 94 -13.31 -16.35 -100.91
CA ALA A 94 -12.87 -16.44 -102.30
C ALA A 94 -12.45 -15.06 -102.82
N GLN A 95 -11.23 -14.98 -103.36
CA GLN A 95 -10.67 -13.77 -103.96
C GLN A 95 -10.17 -14.09 -105.37
N TYR A 96 -10.47 -13.20 -106.31
CA TYR A 96 -9.95 -13.24 -107.67
C TYR A 96 -10.02 -11.85 -108.29
N THR A 97 -9.26 -11.65 -109.37
CA THR A 97 -9.26 -10.43 -110.18
C THR A 97 -9.90 -10.72 -111.53
N TYR A 98 -11.04 -10.08 -111.80
CA TYR A 98 -11.71 -10.09 -113.09
C TYR A 98 -11.02 -9.13 -114.07
N SER A 99 -10.84 -9.54 -115.33
CA SER A 99 -10.34 -8.69 -116.40
C SER A 99 -10.98 -9.06 -117.73
N ASP A 100 -11.46 -8.05 -118.45
CA ASP A 100 -12.05 -8.20 -119.77
C ASP A 100 -11.30 -7.36 -120.83
N PRO A 101 -10.98 -7.89 -122.03
CA PRO A 101 -10.25 -7.15 -123.06
C PRO A 101 -11.00 -5.96 -123.66
N ASP A 102 -12.33 -6.04 -123.77
CA ASP A 102 -13.19 -5.03 -124.40
C ASP A 102 -13.84 -4.09 -123.35
N GLY A 103 -13.64 -4.40 -122.07
CA GLY A 103 -14.00 -3.56 -120.93
C GLY A 103 -15.40 -3.85 -120.39
N ASP A 104 -15.96 -5.01 -120.71
CA ASP A 104 -17.30 -5.40 -120.28
C ASP A 104 -17.33 -5.70 -118.77
N PRO A 105 -18.36 -5.20 -118.05
CA PRO A 105 -18.46 -5.37 -116.61
C PRO A 105 -18.73 -6.83 -116.24
N GLU A 106 -18.17 -7.27 -115.12
CA GLU A 106 -18.45 -8.58 -114.58
C GLU A 106 -19.94 -8.72 -114.22
N THR A 107 -20.57 -9.77 -114.72
CA THR A 107 -21.96 -10.10 -114.40
C THR A 107 -22.15 -11.60 -114.53
N GLY A 108 -22.76 -12.25 -113.53
CA GLY A 108 -23.12 -13.67 -113.61
C GLY A 108 -21.94 -14.66 -113.63
N THR A 109 -20.76 -14.25 -113.14
CA THR A 109 -19.62 -15.14 -112.87
C THR A 109 -20.05 -16.32 -112.01
N GLU A 110 -19.64 -17.53 -112.41
CA GLU A 110 -19.92 -18.74 -111.64
C GLU A 110 -18.79 -18.97 -110.65
N ILE A 111 -19.12 -19.09 -109.37
CA ILE A 111 -18.21 -19.55 -108.30
C ILE A 111 -18.78 -20.86 -107.75
N ARG A 112 -17.97 -21.90 -107.64
CA ARG A 112 -18.38 -23.14 -106.95
C ARG A 112 -17.31 -23.65 -106.02
N TRP A 113 -17.73 -24.15 -104.87
CA TRP A 113 -16.83 -24.63 -103.82
C TRP A 113 -16.69 -26.15 -103.86
N HIS A 114 -15.50 -26.60 -103.52
CA HIS A 114 -15.17 -28.01 -103.39
C HIS A 114 -14.66 -28.28 -101.98
N LYS A 115 -15.27 -29.26 -101.31
CA LYS A 115 -14.84 -29.78 -100.02
C LYS A 115 -14.27 -31.18 -100.18
N ASN A 116 -13.05 -31.42 -99.69
CA ASN A 116 -12.33 -32.69 -99.76
C ASN A 116 -12.28 -33.27 -101.19
N GLY A 117 -12.22 -32.37 -102.19
CA GLY A 117 -12.21 -32.70 -103.61
C GLY A 117 -13.59 -32.98 -104.25
N ALA A 118 -14.69 -32.95 -103.48
CA ALA A 118 -16.06 -33.06 -103.98
C ALA A 118 -16.71 -31.69 -104.15
N LEU A 119 -17.50 -31.51 -105.21
CA LEU A 119 -18.25 -30.28 -105.47
C LEU A 119 -19.42 -30.14 -104.48
N GLU A 120 -19.51 -28.98 -103.83
CA GLU A 120 -20.54 -28.67 -102.83
C GLU A 120 -21.56 -27.67 -103.40
N ILE A 121 -22.58 -28.20 -104.08
CA ILE A 121 -23.59 -27.43 -104.84
C ILE A 121 -24.36 -26.44 -103.95
N GLY A 122 -24.43 -26.69 -102.64
CA GLY A 122 -25.10 -25.81 -101.67
C GLY A 122 -24.44 -24.45 -101.49
N PHE A 123 -23.19 -24.29 -101.92
CA PHE A 123 -22.42 -23.05 -101.84
C PHE A 123 -22.19 -22.37 -103.20
N ASP A 124 -22.83 -22.86 -104.27
CA ASP A 124 -22.74 -22.26 -105.60
C ASP A 124 -23.11 -20.76 -105.56
N GLY A 125 -22.24 -19.93 -106.15
CA GLY A 125 -22.38 -18.47 -106.20
C GLY A 125 -21.97 -17.73 -104.93
N ARG A 126 -21.57 -18.41 -103.85
CA ARG A 126 -21.09 -17.76 -102.63
C ARG A 126 -19.64 -17.33 -102.76
N THR A 127 -19.30 -16.17 -102.23
CA THR A 127 -17.93 -15.66 -102.13
C THR A 127 -17.23 -16.05 -100.82
N SER A 128 -17.96 -16.63 -99.86
CA SER A 128 -17.39 -17.04 -98.59
C SER A 128 -18.03 -18.34 -98.09
N ILE A 129 -17.25 -19.12 -97.34
CA ILE A 129 -17.72 -20.21 -96.49
C ILE A 129 -17.51 -19.76 -95.05
N TYR A 130 -18.58 -19.76 -94.25
CA TYR A 130 -18.48 -19.33 -92.86
C TYR A 130 -17.76 -20.38 -92.02
N ALA A 131 -17.05 -19.96 -90.98
CA ALA A 131 -16.36 -20.88 -90.07
C ALA A 131 -17.30 -21.91 -89.42
N SER A 132 -18.56 -21.56 -89.19
CA SER A 132 -19.59 -22.48 -88.71
C SER A 132 -19.97 -23.59 -89.70
N GLU A 133 -19.57 -23.45 -90.97
CA GLU A 133 -19.83 -24.41 -92.05
C GLU A 133 -18.60 -25.30 -92.32
N THR A 134 -17.52 -25.13 -91.54
CA THR A 134 -16.28 -25.90 -91.68
C THR A 134 -16.03 -26.79 -90.46
N SER A 135 -15.10 -27.75 -90.60
CA SER A 135 -14.66 -28.62 -89.52
C SER A 135 -13.18 -28.93 -89.65
N ILE A 136 -12.52 -29.21 -88.51
CA ILE A 136 -11.08 -29.54 -88.46
C ILE A 136 -10.76 -30.68 -89.44
N GLY A 137 -9.69 -30.51 -90.22
CA GLY A 137 -9.21 -31.46 -91.21
C GLY A 137 -9.88 -31.35 -92.59
N GLU A 138 -10.93 -30.54 -92.74
CA GLU A 138 -11.54 -30.29 -94.06
C GLU A 138 -10.60 -29.51 -94.98
N LYS A 139 -10.65 -29.85 -96.27
CA LYS A 139 -9.87 -29.22 -97.35
C LYS A 139 -10.80 -28.51 -98.32
N TRP A 140 -10.59 -27.22 -98.51
CA TRP A 140 -11.46 -26.37 -99.30
C TRP A 140 -10.73 -25.71 -100.47
N LYS A 141 -11.38 -25.65 -101.63
CA LYS A 141 -10.95 -24.87 -102.80
C LYS A 141 -12.18 -24.39 -103.56
N PHE A 142 -12.09 -23.36 -104.38
CA PHE A 142 -13.18 -22.95 -105.26
C PHE A 142 -12.73 -22.89 -106.72
N GLU A 143 -13.70 -23.03 -107.61
CA GLU A 143 -13.56 -22.75 -109.04
C GLU A 143 -14.30 -21.46 -109.36
N VAL A 144 -13.69 -20.63 -110.21
CA VAL A 144 -14.32 -19.43 -110.75
C VAL A 144 -14.30 -19.47 -112.27
N ARG A 145 -15.44 -19.15 -112.88
CA ARG A 145 -15.59 -19.00 -114.33
C ARG A 145 -16.20 -17.63 -114.61
N PRO A 146 -15.37 -16.63 -115.00
CA PRO A 146 -15.82 -15.25 -115.14
C PRO A 146 -16.81 -15.12 -116.31
N TYR A 147 -17.77 -14.21 -116.19
CA TYR A 147 -18.78 -13.92 -117.21
C TYR A 147 -18.95 -12.40 -117.36
N ASP A 148 -19.01 -11.93 -118.61
CA ASP A 148 -19.11 -10.52 -119.00
C ASP A 148 -20.53 -10.10 -119.42
N GLY A 149 -21.49 -11.05 -119.38
CA GLY A 149 -22.86 -10.85 -119.84
C GLY A 149 -23.15 -11.36 -121.26
N THR A 150 -22.11 -11.76 -121.99
CA THR A 150 -22.17 -12.31 -123.35
C THR A 150 -21.46 -13.67 -123.42
N ASP A 151 -20.18 -13.74 -123.04
CA ASP A 151 -19.32 -14.91 -123.10
C ASP A 151 -18.70 -15.28 -121.75
N TYR A 152 -18.53 -16.59 -121.54
CA TYR A 152 -17.80 -17.11 -120.40
C TYR A 152 -16.30 -17.21 -120.68
N GLY A 153 -15.51 -16.80 -119.71
CA GLY A 153 -14.07 -17.04 -119.68
C GLY A 153 -13.70 -18.49 -119.35
N THR A 154 -12.39 -18.71 -119.24
CA THR A 154 -11.85 -20.01 -118.81
C THR A 154 -12.06 -20.23 -117.31
N LEU A 155 -12.40 -21.46 -116.93
CA LEU A 155 -12.50 -21.86 -115.53
C LEU A 155 -11.11 -21.96 -114.88
N VAL A 156 -10.96 -21.38 -113.69
CA VAL A 156 -9.72 -21.36 -112.90
C VAL A 156 -10.00 -21.87 -111.49
N MET A 157 -9.11 -22.72 -110.96
CA MET A 157 -9.20 -23.28 -109.60
C MET A 157 -8.29 -22.50 -108.64
N SER A 158 -8.73 -22.30 -107.40
CA SER A 158 -7.85 -21.86 -106.31
C SER A 158 -6.93 -22.99 -105.81
N PRO A 159 -5.83 -22.65 -105.10
CA PRO A 159 -5.17 -23.58 -104.18
C PRO A 159 -6.13 -24.14 -103.13
N GLU A 160 -5.74 -25.26 -102.52
CA GLU A 160 -6.49 -25.90 -101.42
C GLU A 160 -6.06 -25.32 -100.06
N VAL A 161 -7.05 -25.00 -99.23
CA VAL A 161 -6.88 -24.54 -97.84
C VAL A 161 -7.34 -25.64 -96.89
N THR A 162 -6.53 -25.97 -95.88
CA THR A 162 -6.90 -26.95 -94.86
C THR A 162 -7.33 -26.26 -93.56
N ILE A 163 -8.44 -26.70 -92.98
CA ILE A 163 -8.85 -26.27 -91.64
C ILE A 163 -8.01 -27.02 -90.61
N VAL A 164 -7.28 -26.28 -89.78
CA VAL A 164 -6.43 -26.84 -88.72
C VAL A 164 -6.88 -26.30 -87.39
N ASP A 165 -6.69 -27.09 -86.34
CA ASP A 165 -6.63 -26.54 -85.00
C ASP A 165 -5.24 -25.94 -84.80
N ALA A 166 -5.21 -24.70 -84.29
CA ALA A 166 -3.96 -24.01 -84.04
C ALA A 166 -3.47 -24.34 -82.62
N ASP A 167 -2.18 -24.18 -82.44
CA ASP A 167 -1.50 -24.22 -81.14
C ASP A 167 -0.77 -22.88 -81.11
N SER A 168 -1.43 -21.89 -80.55
CA SER A 168 -1.11 -20.47 -80.74
C SER A 168 0.12 -20.04 -79.94
N ASP A 169 0.40 -20.67 -78.80
CA ASP A 169 1.58 -20.39 -77.97
C ASP A 169 2.65 -21.50 -77.99
N GLY A 170 2.33 -22.68 -78.52
CA GLY A 170 3.28 -23.76 -78.79
C GLY A 170 3.57 -24.67 -77.59
N ASP A 171 2.68 -24.75 -76.61
CA ASP A 171 2.83 -25.60 -75.42
C ASP A 171 2.48 -27.08 -75.68
N GLY A 172 1.80 -27.36 -76.79
CA GLY A 172 1.42 -28.69 -77.23
C GLY A 172 -0.03 -29.07 -76.97
N VAL A 173 -0.84 -28.17 -76.40
CA VAL A 173 -2.30 -28.25 -76.36
C VAL A 173 -2.86 -27.39 -77.49
N TYR A 174 -3.95 -27.84 -78.12
CA TYR A 174 -4.55 -27.07 -79.22
C TYR A 174 -5.51 -26.02 -78.66
N ASP A 175 -5.64 -24.86 -79.33
CA ASP A 175 -6.44 -23.71 -78.90
C ASP A 175 -7.89 -24.04 -78.51
N THR A 176 -8.47 -25.15 -79.02
CA THR A 176 -9.85 -25.56 -78.67
C THR A 176 -9.96 -26.44 -77.42
N GLU A 177 -8.85 -27.03 -76.98
CA GLU A 177 -8.72 -27.84 -75.77
C GLU A 177 -7.90 -27.14 -74.67
N ASP A 178 -7.37 -25.96 -74.97
CA ASP A 178 -6.54 -25.13 -74.12
C ASP A 178 -7.37 -24.01 -73.44
N ALA A 179 -7.35 -23.96 -72.10
CA ALA A 179 -8.02 -22.92 -71.33
C ALA A 179 -7.34 -21.54 -71.48
N PHE A 180 -6.04 -21.51 -71.80
CA PHE A 180 -5.23 -20.32 -72.00
C PHE A 180 -4.44 -20.35 -73.33
N PRO A 181 -5.10 -20.24 -74.51
CA PRO A 181 -4.49 -20.39 -75.85
C PRO A 181 -3.37 -19.41 -76.24
N ASN A 182 -2.89 -18.57 -75.34
CA ASN A 182 -1.82 -17.62 -75.59
C ASN A 182 -0.77 -17.59 -74.45
N ASP A 183 -0.89 -18.44 -73.42
CA ASP A 183 0.11 -18.59 -72.35
C ASP A 183 0.74 -19.99 -72.41
N PRO A 184 1.98 -20.12 -72.90
CA PRO A 184 2.60 -21.42 -73.10
C PRO A 184 2.99 -22.15 -71.80
N ASN A 185 2.62 -21.62 -70.64
CA ASN A 185 2.84 -22.25 -69.34
C ASN A 185 1.55 -22.70 -68.66
N GLU A 186 0.38 -22.46 -69.26
CA GLU A 186 -0.91 -22.80 -68.69
C GLU A 186 -1.81 -23.40 -69.78
N ASP A 187 -2.32 -24.62 -69.56
CA ASP A 187 -3.27 -25.25 -70.48
C ASP A 187 -4.61 -25.62 -69.80
N THR A 188 -4.61 -25.72 -68.47
CA THR A 188 -5.69 -26.27 -67.65
C THR A 188 -6.14 -25.26 -66.62
N ASP A 189 -7.46 -25.14 -66.44
CA ASP A 189 -8.14 -24.36 -65.40
C ASP A 189 -9.19 -25.28 -64.76
N SER A 190 -8.78 -26.01 -63.73
CA SER A 190 -9.51 -27.15 -63.17
C SER A 190 -10.80 -26.75 -62.44
N ASP A 191 -10.88 -25.54 -61.90
CA ASP A 191 -12.06 -25.03 -61.20
C ASP A 191 -12.75 -23.83 -61.90
N SER A 192 -12.18 -23.38 -63.03
CA SER A 192 -12.76 -22.38 -63.93
C SER A 192 -12.85 -20.99 -63.33
N ASP A 193 -11.87 -20.60 -62.51
CA ASP A 193 -11.80 -19.27 -61.90
C ASP A 193 -10.98 -18.24 -62.71
N GLY A 194 -10.27 -18.72 -63.74
CA GLY A 194 -9.49 -17.92 -64.67
C GLY A 194 -8.00 -17.81 -64.33
N VAL A 195 -7.50 -18.51 -63.32
CA VAL A 195 -6.07 -18.74 -63.07
C VAL A 195 -5.72 -20.18 -63.49
N GLY A 196 -4.60 -20.36 -64.19
CA GLY A 196 -4.21 -21.69 -64.65
C GLY A 196 -3.63 -22.54 -63.53
N ASP A 197 -3.83 -23.86 -63.61
CA ASP A 197 -3.43 -24.84 -62.60
C ASP A 197 -1.96 -24.76 -62.18
N ASN A 198 -1.05 -24.26 -63.04
CA ASN A 198 0.37 -24.15 -62.69
C ASN A 198 0.71 -22.87 -61.90
N ALA A 199 -0.10 -21.82 -62.04
CA ALA A 199 0.02 -20.56 -61.32
C ALA A 199 -0.88 -20.49 -60.07
N ASP A 200 -1.93 -21.29 -60.04
CA ASP A 200 -2.89 -21.36 -58.96
C ASP A 200 -2.35 -22.18 -57.76
N ALA A 201 -2.33 -21.57 -56.58
CA ALA A 201 -1.98 -22.25 -55.33
C ALA A 201 -3.05 -23.29 -54.92
N PHE A 202 -4.31 -23.10 -55.34
CA PHE A 202 -5.44 -23.98 -55.05
C PHE A 202 -6.22 -24.37 -56.33
N PRO A 203 -5.65 -25.21 -57.22
CA PRO A 203 -6.21 -25.54 -58.55
C PRO A 203 -7.59 -26.23 -58.57
N THR A 204 -8.26 -26.39 -57.44
CA THR A 204 -9.57 -27.04 -57.35
C THR A 204 -10.57 -26.27 -56.51
N ASP A 205 -10.20 -25.08 -56.03
CA ASP A 205 -11.03 -24.17 -55.25
C ASP A 205 -11.11 -22.81 -55.92
N ALA A 206 -12.15 -22.62 -56.74
CA ALA A 206 -12.38 -21.39 -57.49
C ALA A 206 -12.58 -20.11 -56.64
N THR A 207 -12.50 -20.22 -55.30
CA THR A 207 -12.54 -19.07 -54.40
C THR A 207 -11.17 -18.65 -53.89
N GLU A 208 -10.11 -19.42 -54.15
CA GLU A 208 -8.75 -19.18 -53.69
C GLU A 208 -7.77 -19.37 -54.83
N THR A 209 -6.88 -18.39 -55.05
CA THR A 209 -5.88 -18.46 -56.15
C THR A 209 -4.44 -18.27 -55.68
N SER A 210 -4.27 -17.79 -54.44
CA SER A 210 -3.00 -17.32 -53.90
C SER A 210 -2.88 -17.74 -52.44
N ASP A 211 -1.65 -18.07 -52.06
CA ASP A 211 -1.22 -18.42 -50.70
C ASP A 211 0.10 -17.69 -50.46
N GLN A 212 -0.01 -16.45 -49.98
CA GLN A 212 1.10 -15.50 -49.99
C GLN A 212 2.21 -15.87 -49.00
N ASP A 213 1.90 -16.53 -47.90
CA ASP A 213 2.87 -16.97 -46.89
C ASP A 213 3.11 -18.48 -46.84
N SER A 214 2.37 -19.26 -47.64
CA SER A 214 2.56 -20.68 -47.86
C SER A 214 2.20 -21.55 -46.65
N ASP A 215 1.17 -21.18 -45.91
CA ASP A 215 0.68 -21.94 -44.76
C ASP A 215 -0.45 -22.94 -45.11
N GLY A 216 -0.99 -22.84 -46.33
CA GLY A 216 -2.00 -23.72 -46.89
C GLY A 216 -3.44 -23.25 -46.72
N VAL A 217 -3.68 -22.05 -46.21
CA VAL A 217 -4.96 -21.34 -46.29
C VAL A 217 -4.88 -20.29 -47.40
N GLY A 218 -5.93 -20.16 -48.22
CA GLY A 218 -5.92 -19.20 -49.32
C GLY A 218 -6.15 -17.78 -48.84
N ASP A 219 -5.53 -16.81 -49.52
CA ASP A 219 -5.51 -15.39 -49.14
C ASP A 219 -6.92 -14.78 -48.93
N ASN A 220 -7.99 -15.33 -49.52
CA ASN A 220 -9.35 -14.82 -49.32
C ASN A 220 -10.04 -15.37 -48.06
N ALA A 221 -9.62 -16.54 -47.58
CA ALA A 221 -10.11 -17.19 -46.36
C ALA A 221 -9.19 -16.94 -45.15
N ASP A 222 -7.95 -16.54 -45.40
CA ASP A 222 -6.96 -16.22 -44.39
C ASP A 222 -7.13 -14.78 -43.88
N GLU A 223 -7.34 -14.63 -42.56
CA GLU A 223 -7.41 -13.30 -41.93
C GLU A 223 -6.03 -12.64 -41.78
N PHE A 224 -4.95 -13.43 -41.87
CA PHE A 224 -3.55 -13.00 -41.78
C PHE A 224 -2.70 -13.49 -42.97
N PRO A 225 -3.00 -13.07 -44.22
CA PRO A 225 -2.39 -13.59 -45.46
C PRO A 225 -0.90 -13.24 -45.67
N ASN A 226 -0.17 -12.87 -44.63
CA ASN A 226 1.27 -12.65 -44.67
C ASN A 226 1.99 -13.24 -43.43
N ASP A 227 1.27 -13.87 -42.51
CA ASP A 227 1.86 -14.55 -41.35
C ASP A 227 1.55 -16.05 -41.37
N PRO A 228 2.51 -16.90 -41.76
CA PRO A 228 2.27 -18.32 -41.95
C PRO A 228 2.04 -19.12 -40.64
N ASN A 229 1.93 -18.43 -39.50
CA ASN A 229 1.62 -19.03 -38.21
C ASN A 229 0.23 -18.65 -37.72
N GLU A 230 -0.52 -17.80 -38.43
CA GLU A 230 -1.84 -17.32 -38.05
C GLU A 230 -2.78 -17.39 -39.24
N THR A 231 -4.00 -17.90 -39.03
CA THR A 231 -5.00 -18.01 -40.12
C THR A 231 -6.39 -17.53 -39.72
N THR A 232 -6.64 -17.41 -38.43
CA THR A 232 -7.98 -17.20 -37.85
C THR A 232 -7.87 -16.16 -36.75
N ASP A 233 -8.83 -15.25 -36.68
CA ASP A 233 -9.06 -14.28 -35.60
C ASP A 233 -10.50 -14.48 -35.10
N SER A 234 -10.66 -15.35 -34.10
CA SER A 234 -11.96 -15.87 -33.70
C SER A 234 -12.88 -14.80 -33.07
N ASP A 235 -12.32 -13.72 -32.50
CA ASP A 235 -13.09 -12.63 -31.89
C ASP A 235 -12.96 -11.27 -32.59
N GLY A 236 -12.04 -11.15 -33.55
CA GLY A 236 -11.92 -10.01 -34.46
C GLY A 236 -11.17 -8.82 -33.87
N ASP A 237 -10.25 -9.05 -32.93
CA ASP A 237 -9.46 -7.98 -32.29
C ASP A 237 -8.14 -7.64 -32.99
N GLY A 238 -7.76 -8.45 -33.98
CA GLY A 238 -6.58 -8.27 -34.83
C GLY A 238 -5.34 -9.03 -34.36
N VAL A 239 -5.43 -9.88 -33.34
CA VAL A 239 -4.41 -10.87 -32.97
C VAL A 239 -4.87 -12.26 -33.38
N GLY A 240 -4.01 -13.03 -34.05
CA GLY A 240 -4.37 -14.36 -34.51
C GLY A 240 -4.50 -15.36 -33.35
N ASP A 241 -5.39 -16.34 -33.51
CA ASP A 241 -5.74 -17.34 -32.49
C ASP A 241 -4.54 -18.09 -31.90
N ASN A 242 -3.44 -18.27 -32.63
CA ASN A 242 -2.26 -18.98 -32.10
C ASN A 242 -1.35 -18.09 -31.24
N GLY A 243 -1.42 -16.78 -31.44
CA GLY A 243 -0.66 -15.75 -30.73
C GLY A 243 -1.47 -15.05 -29.64
N ASP A 244 -2.78 -15.25 -29.61
CA ASP A 244 -3.70 -14.71 -28.63
C ASP A 244 -3.85 -15.64 -27.41
N ALA A 245 -3.64 -15.09 -26.22
CA ALA A 245 -3.90 -15.80 -24.96
C ALA A 245 -5.40 -16.01 -24.70
N PHE A 246 -6.28 -15.19 -25.27
CA PHE A 246 -7.73 -15.25 -25.14
C PHE A 246 -8.46 -15.19 -26.50
N PRO A 247 -8.35 -16.21 -27.36
CA PRO A 247 -8.90 -16.22 -28.75
C PRO A 247 -10.43 -16.08 -28.90
N ASN A 248 -11.17 -15.78 -27.85
CA ASN A 248 -12.62 -15.61 -27.89
C ASN A 248 -13.08 -14.38 -27.08
N ASP A 249 -12.16 -13.52 -26.66
CA ASP A 249 -12.42 -12.28 -25.94
C ASP A 249 -11.65 -11.12 -26.56
N ALA A 250 -12.30 -10.42 -27.49
CA ALA A 250 -11.73 -9.28 -28.20
C ALA A 250 -11.31 -8.07 -27.33
N THR A 251 -11.44 -8.16 -26.00
CA THR A 251 -10.95 -7.15 -25.06
C THR A 251 -9.62 -7.53 -24.41
N GLU A 252 -9.12 -8.75 -24.62
CA GLU A 252 -7.90 -9.27 -24.01
C GLU A 252 -7.08 -10.06 -25.03
N THR A 253 -5.80 -9.72 -25.19
CA THR A 253 -4.90 -10.43 -26.13
C THR A 253 -3.70 -11.08 -25.47
N THR A 254 -3.37 -10.61 -24.26
CA THR A 254 -2.10 -10.90 -23.60
C THR A 254 -2.34 -11.24 -22.14
N ASP A 255 -1.72 -12.33 -21.69
CA ASP A 255 -1.61 -12.74 -20.29
C ASP A 255 -0.11 -12.86 -19.98
N THR A 256 0.45 -11.83 -19.34
CA THR A 256 1.91 -11.71 -19.22
C THR A 256 2.50 -12.69 -18.20
N ASP A 257 1.77 -12.99 -17.13
CA ASP A 257 2.23 -13.84 -16.04
C ASP A 257 1.59 -15.23 -16.00
N GLY A 258 0.54 -15.45 -16.80
CA GLY A 258 -0.05 -16.75 -17.07
C GLY A 258 -1.07 -17.19 -16.02
N ASP A 259 -1.72 -16.26 -15.32
CA ASP A 259 -2.71 -16.59 -14.30
C ASP A 259 -4.14 -16.77 -14.84
N GLY A 260 -4.35 -16.46 -16.12
CA GLY A 260 -5.60 -16.60 -16.83
C GLY A 260 -6.52 -15.39 -16.77
N VAL A 261 -6.08 -14.25 -16.25
CA VAL A 261 -6.75 -12.94 -16.41
C VAL A 261 -5.96 -12.12 -17.43
N GLY A 262 -6.66 -11.53 -18.40
CA GLY A 262 -6.00 -10.72 -19.42
C GLY A 262 -5.46 -9.41 -18.85
N ASN A 263 -4.34 -8.94 -19.39
CA ASN A 263 -3.64 -7.73 -18.94
C ASN A 263 -4.53 -6.48 -18.83
N ASN A 264 -5.63 -6.34 -19.59
CA ASN A 264 -6.49 -5.16 -19.50
C ASN A 264 -7.47 -5.23 -18.32
N ALA A 265 -7.85 -6.43 -17.87
CA ALA A 265 -8.71 -6.70 -16.73
C ALA A 265 -7.92 -6.94 -15.44
N ASP A 266 -6.65 -7.34 -15.56
CA ASP A 266 -5.76 -7.63 -14.44
C ASP A 266 -5.19 -6.34 -13.82
N ALA A 267 -5.42 -6.16 -12.52
CA ALA A 267 -4.84 -5.05 -11.75
C ALA A 267 -3.31 -5.19 -11.56
N PHE A 268 -2.78 -6.42 -11.64
CA PHE A 268 -1.36 -6.72 -11.48
C PHE A 268 -0.82 -7.63 -12.62
N PRO A 269 -0.69 -7.10 -13.86
CA PRO A 269 -0.34 -7.87 -15.06
C PRO A 269 1.05 -8.53 -15.10
N ILE A 270 1.76 -8.65 -13.98
CA ILE A 270 3.07 -9.28 -13.88
C ILE A 270 3.22 -10.13 -12.60
N ASP A 271 2.20 -10.20 -11.75
CA ASP A 271 2.18 -11.04 -10.55
C ASP A 271 1.07 -12.10 -10.66
N PRO A 272 1.42 -13.36 -10.98
CA PRO A 272 0.43 -14.41 -11.24
C PRO A 272 -0.32 -14.89 -10.00
N ASN A 273 -0.11 -14.25 -8.83
CA ASN A 273 -0.83 -14.52 -7.60
C ASN A 273 -1.82 -13.42 -7.25
N GLU A 274 -1.89 -12.33 -8.00
CA GLU A 274 -2.76 -11.18 -7.73
C GLU A 274 -3.45 -10.74 -9.02
N THR A 275 -4.78 -10.68 -9.02
CA THR A 275 -5.56 -10.26 -10.21
C THR A 275 -6.48 -9.08 -9.96
N THR A 276 -6.81 -8.85 -8.69
CA THR A 276 -7.87 -7.93 -8.26
C THR A 276 -7.30 -7.01 -7.19
N ASP A 277 -7.65 -5.73 -7.29
CA ASP A 277 -7.40 -4.68 -6.30
C ASP A 277 -8.76 -4.01 -6.04
N THR A 278 -9.51 -4.53 -5.07
CA THR A 278 -10.92 -4.19 -4.90
C THR A 278 -11.13 -2.75 -4.43
N ASP A 279 -10.20 -2.18 -3.66
CA ASP A 279 -10.29 -0.82 -3.14
C ASP A 279 -9.34 0.19 -3.80
N GLY A 280 -8.39 -0.29 -4.61
CA GLY A 280 -7.54 0.53 -5.48
C GLY A 280 -6.33 1.12 -4.78
N ASP A 281 -5.83 0.49 -3.72
CA ASP A 281 -4.69 0.99 -2.95
C ASP A 281 -3.32 0.50 -3.46
N GLY A 282 -3.34 -0.46 -4.39
CA GLY A 282 -2.16 -1.03 -5.03
C GLY A 282 -1.58 -2.28 -4.35
N VAL A 283 -2.25 -2.85 -3.35
CA VAL A 283 -2.00 -4.20 -2.85
C VAL A 283 -3.09 -5.13 -3.38
N GLY A 284 -2.71 -6.31 -3.87
CA GLY A 284 -3.68 -7.25 -4.42
C GLY A 284 -4.51 -7.94 -3.34
N ASP A 285 -5.77 -8.25 -3.65
CA ASP A 285 -6.75 -8.83 -2.74
C ASP A 285 -6.26 -10.12 -2.03
N ASN A 286 -5.33 -10.90 -2.61
CA ASN A 286 -4.82 -12.11 -1.96
C ASN A 286 -3.71 -11.83 -0.94
N GLY A 287 -3.03 -10.69 -1.07
CA GLY A 287 -1.94 -10.21 -0.22
C GLY A 287 -2.37 -9.13 0.77
N ASP A 288 -3.56 -8.58 0.59
CA ASP A 288 -4.15 -7.55 1.44
C ASP A 288 -4.95 -8.15 2.61
N ALA A 289 -4.62 -7.73 3.83
CA ALA A 289 -5.38 -8.08 5.03
C ALA A 289 -6.77 -7.43 5.07
N PHE A 290 -6.95 -6.30 4.38
CA PHE A 290 -8.20 -5.54 4.30
C PHE A 290 -8.58 -5.17 2.84
N PRO A 291 -8.96 -6.14 1.97
CA PRO A 291 -9.21 -5.93 0.53
C PRO A 291 -10.36 -4.97 0.14
N THR A 292 -10.94 -4.24 1.09
CA THR A 292 -12.05 -3.31 0.84
C THR A 292 -11.84 -1.96 1.54
N ASP A 293 -10.71 -1.76 2.20
CA ASP A 293 -10.32 -0.55 2.91
C ASP A 293 -8.95 -0.06 2.45
N ALA A 294 -8.95 0.81 1.43
CA ALA A 294 -7.76 1.39 0.82
C ALA A 294 -6.84 2.21 1.77
N THR A 295 -7.17 2.28 3.05
CA THR A 295 -6.34 2.92 4.08
C THR A 295 -5.56 1.92 4.93
N GLU A 296 -5.81 0.62 4.81
CA GLU A 296 -5.18 -0.44 5.60
C GLU A 296 -4.80 -1.62 4.70
N THR A 297 -3.56 -2.12 4.79
CA THR A 297 -3.09 -3.25 3.97
C THR A 297 -2.47 -4.40 4.77
N VAL A 298 -2.01 -4.08 5.97
CA VAL A 298 -1.24 -4.99 6.84
C VAL A 298 -1.92 -5.04 8.19
N ASP A 299 -2.05 -6.25 8.73
CA ASP A 299 -2.45 -6.54 10.10
C ASP A 299 -1.35 -7.42 10.70
N THR A 300 -0.36 -6.77 11.33
CA THR A 300 0.89 -7.43 11.72
C THR A 300 0.69 -8.45 12.85
N ASP A 301 -0.30 -8.25 13.73
CA ASP A 301 -0.59 -9.15 14.86
C ASP A 301 -1.90 -9.94 14.74
N ALA A 302 -2.66 -9.70 13.67
CA ALA A 302 -3.87 -10.41 13.29
C ALA A 302 -5.06 -10.21 14.25
N ASP A 303 -5.22 -9.02 14.79
CA ASP A 303 -6.33 -8.68 15.69
C ASP A 303 -7.55 -8.05 14.99
N GLY A 304 -7.40 -7.74 13.71
CA GLY A 304 -8.45 -7.21 12.84
C GLY A 304 -8.52 -5.68 12.77
N VAL A 305 -7.58 -4.95 13.36
CA VAL A 305 -7.35 -3.52 13.11
C VAL A 305 -6.08 -3.38 12.28
N GLY A 306 -6.13 -2.61 11.19
CA GLY A 306 -4.97 -2.42 10.33
C GLY A 306 -3.88 -1.58 10.98
N ASP A 307 -2.62 -1.85 10.62
CA ASP A 307 -1.43 -1.24 11.20
C ASP A 307 -1.44 0.31 11.17
N ASN A 308 -2.17 0.96 10.24
CA ASN A 308 -2.23 2.43 10.21
C ASN A 308 -3.23 3.00 11.23
N ALA A 309 -4.27 2.25 11.59
CA ALA A 309 -5.26 2.61 12.60
C ALA A 309 -4.91 2.07 14.00
N ASP A 310 -4.13 1.00 14.07
CA ASP A 310 -3.72 0.37 15.31
C ASP A 310 -2.59 1.16 15.99
N VAL A 311 -2.82 1.57 17.24
CA VAL A 311 -1.79 2.24 18.06
C VAL A 311 -0.72 1.24 18.54
N PHE A 312 -1.02 -0.05 18.58
CA PHE A 312 -0.11 -1.13 18.98
C PHE A 312 -0.04 -2.28 17.94
N PRO A 313 0.49 -2.04 16.71
CA PRO A 313 0.48 -3.00 15.57
C PRO A 313 1.17 -4.36 15.78
N THR A 314 1.68 -4.65 16.98
CA THR A 314 2.39 -5.90 17.28
C THR A 314 1.85 -6.60 18.53
N ASN A 315 0.77 -6.08 19.11
CA ASN A 315 0.12 -6.59 20.29
C ASN A 315 -1.39 -6.75 20.08
N ALA A 316 -1.79 -7.93 19.61
CA ALA A 316 -3.17 -8.29 19.30
C ALA A 316 -4.21 -8.22 20.44
N SER A 317 -3.80 -7.77 21.63
CA SER A 317 -4.68 -7.53 22.77
C SER A 317 -4.98 -6.04 22.98
N GLU A 318 -4.34 -5.13 22.26
CA GLU A 318 -4.46 -3.68 22.44
C GLU A 318 -4.53 -3.00 21.07
N THR A 319 -5.54 -2.16 20.84
CA THR A 319 -5.68 -1.42 19.56
C THR A 319 -5.83 0.09 19.73
N VAL A 320 -6.22 0.52 20.93
CA VAL A 320 -6.57 1.90 21.24
C VAL A 320 -5.80 2.33 22.48
N ASP A 321 -5.30 3.56 22.43
CA ASP A 321 -4.71 4.30 23.56
C ASP A 321 -5.46 5.64 23.64
N THR A 322 -6.50 5.69 24.45
CA THR A 322 -7.45 6.80 24.45
C THR A 322 -6.85 8.10 25.00
N ASP A 323 -5.87 8.02 25.91
CA ASP A 323 -5.22 9.19 26.50
C ASP A 323 -3.77 9.43 26.07
N GLY A 324 -3.15 8.47 25.38
CA GLY A 324 -1.86 8.59 24.73
C GLY A 324 -0.68 8.38 25.67
N ASP A 325 -0.84 7.61 26.74
CA ASP A 325 0.23 7.35 27.71
C ASP A 325 1.11 6.13 27.38
N GLY A 326 0.72 5.36 26.36
CA GLY A 326 1.46 4.21 25.85
C GLY A 326 1.05 2.87 26.48
N VAL A 327 0.02 2.83 27.33
CA VAL A 327 -0.64 1.60 27.75
C VAL A 327 -1.99 1.50 27.04
N GLY A 328 -2.26 0.37 26.39
CA GLY A 328 -3.52 0.19 25.67
C GLY A 328 -4.73 0.11 26.61
N ASP A 329 -5.89 0.58 26.13
CA ASP A 329 -7.14 0.69 26.88
C ASP A 329 -7.59 -0.62 27.56
N ASN A 330 -7.20 -1.80 27.07
CA ASN A 330 -7.57 -3.08 27.70
C ASN A 330 -6.67 -3.44 28.89
N ALA A 331 -5.42 -2.97 28.89
CA ALA A 331 -4.46 -3.15 29.97
C ALA A 331 -4.46 -1.98 30.97
N ASP A 332 -4.92 -0.80 30.54
CA ASP A 332 -5.00 0.39 31.36
C ASP A 332 -6.21 0.37 32.30
N VAL A 333 -5.96 0.53 33.61
CA VAL A 333 -7.02 0.66 34.61
C VAL A 333 -7.71 2.04 34.55
N PHE A 334 -7.04 3.05 34.01
CA PHE A 334 -7.56 4.40 33.83
C PHE A 334 -7.40 4.93 32.38
N PRO A 335 -8.10 4.34 31.37
CA PRO A 335 -7.94 4.63 29.92
C PRO A 335 -8.19 6.07 29.43
N THR A 336 -8.42 7.03 30.33
CA THR A 336 -8.71 8.42 29.98
C THR A 336 -7.87 9.41 30.79
N ASN A 337 -6.96 8.91 31.63
CA ASN A 337 -6.09 9.68 32.48
C ASN A 337 -4.62 9.31 32.23
N PRO A 338 -3.89 10.08 31.40
CA PRO A 338 -2.56 9.71 30.93
C PRO A 338 -1.47 9.80 32.01
N ALA A 339 -1.85 10.04 33.26
CA ALA A 339 -0.97 10.07 34.42
C ALA A 339 -1.06 8.78 35.25
N GLU A 340 -2.05 7.91 35.01
CA GLU A 340 -2.31 6.73 35.82
C GLU A 340 -2.60 5.52 34.93
N THR A 341 -1.87 4.41 35.15
CA THR A 341 -2.07 3.18 34.34
C THR A 341 -2.44 1.96 35.19
N LYS A 342 -2.23 2.04 36.50
CA LYS A 342 -2.31 0.93 37.43
C LYS A 342 -2.95 1.37 38.73
N ASP A 343 -3.65 0.42 39.33
CA ASP A 343 -4.27 0.51 40.64
C ASP A 343 -3.95 -0.82 41.34
N THR A 344 -2.86 -0.86 42.09
CA THR A 344 -2.26 -2.09 42.59
C THR A 344 -3.11 -2.75 43.69
N ASP A 345 -3.84 -1.97 44.48
CA ASP A 345 -4.71 -2.46 45.55
C ASP A 345 -6.23 -2.32 45.26
N ALA A 346 -6.58 -1.70 44.13
CA ALA A 346 -7.92 -1.60 43.58
C ALA A 346 -8.87 -0.70 44.39
N ASP A 347 -8.35 0.39 44.97
CA ASP A 347 -9.15 1.35 45.73
C ASP A 347 -9.73 2.50 44.89
N GLY A 348 -9.31 2.60 43.63
CA GLY A 348 -9.78 3.57 42.66
C GLY A 348 -8.91 4.83 42.52
N VAL A 349 -7.81 4.95 43.26
CA VAL A 349 -6.75 5.95 43.03
C VAL A 349 -5.58 5.25 42.31
N GLY A 350 -5.05 5.88 41.27
CA GLY A 350 -3.94 5.28 40.53
C GLY A 350 -2.63 5.33 41.32
N ASP A 351 -1.76 4.34 41.10
CA ASP A 351 -0.49 4.14 41.80
C ASP A 351 0.42 5.39 41.82
N ASN A 352 0.33 6.29 40.83
CA ASN A 352 1.17 7.50 40.80
C ASN A 352 0.61 8.64 41.66
N ALA A 353 -0.70 8.68 41.88
CA ALA A 353 -1.39 9.64 42.73
C ALA A 353 -1.57 9.12 44.16
N ASP A 354 -1.56 7.80 44.34
CA ASP A 354 -1.70 7.14 45.63
C ASP A 354 -0.39 7.17 46.43
N VAL A 355 -0.44 7.71 47.66
CA VAL A 355 0.70 7.71 48.57
C VAL A 355 0.95 6.32 49.17
N PHE A 356 -0.07 5.46 49.22
CA PHE A 356 0.02 4.08 49.70
C PHE A 356 -0.52 3.05 48.68
N PRO A 357 0.15 2.85 47.52
CA PRO A 357 -0.33 2.00 46.39
C PRO A 357 -0.55 0.50 46.67
N THR A 358 -0.49 0.06 47.92
CA THR A 358 -0.66 -1.34 48.30
C THR A 358 -1.61 -1.53 49.49
N ASP A 359 -2.19 -0.45 50.02
CA ASP A 359 -3.20 -0.48 51.07
C ASP A 359 -4.48 0.23 50.62
N ALA A 360 -5.45 -0.58 50.16
CA ALA A 360 -6.72 -0.10 49.62
C ALA A 360 -7.61 0.70 50.60
N ASN A 361 -7.15 0.96 51.82
CA ASN A 361 -7.86 1.78 52.80
C ASN A 361 -7.19 3.16 53.00
N GLU A 362 -6.05 3.44 52.38
CA GLU A 362 -5.30 4.67 52.55
C GLU A 362 -4.82 5.21 51.21
N THR A 363 -5.19 6.44 50.85
CA THR A 363 -4.77 7.05 49.56
C THR A 363 -3.89 8.29 49.73
N ALA A 364 -3.91 8.88 50.92
CA ALA A 364 -3.40 10.21 51.19
C ALA A 364 -2.68 10.26 52.54
N ASP A 365 -1.64 11.10 52.59
CA ASP A 365 -0.83 11.41 53.77
C ASP A 365 -0.66 12.94 53.79
N SER A 366 -1.60 13.61 54.45
CA SER A 366 -1.77 15.05 54.35
C SER A 366 -0.65 15.85 55.02
N ASP A 367 0.06 15.28 55.99
CA ASP A 367 1.19 15.89 56.68
C ASP A 367 2.55 15.21 56.43
N SER A 368 2.55 14.09 55.70
CA SER A 368 3.72 13.35 55.26
C SER A 368 4.50 12.67 56.40
N ASP A 369 3.81 12.20 57.43
CA ASP A 369 4.39 11.49 58.58
C ASP A 369 4.57 9.97 58.33
N GLY A 370 3.92 9.44 57.28
CA GLY A 370 3.96 8.04 56.86
C GLY A 370 2.81 7.18 57.37
N VAL A 371 1.82 7.76 58.06
CA VAL A 371 0.53 7.14 58.40
C VAL A 371 -0.54 7.73 57.46
N GLY A 372 -1.42 6.87 56.93
CA GLY A 372 -2.47 7.35 56.02
C GLY A 372 -3.59 8.09 56.75
N ASP A 373 -4.18 9.08 56.08
CA ASP A 373 -5.20 9.98 56.62
C ASP A 373 -6.41 9.26 57.26
N ASN A 374 -6.77 8.04 56.81
CA ASN A 374 -7.91 7.31 57.40
C ASN A 374 -7.54 6.54 58.68
N GLY A 375 -6.26 6.21 58.85
CA GLY A 375 -5.67 5.53 60.00
C GLY A 375 -5.04 6.47 61.01
N ASP A 376 -4.81 7.72 60.61
CA ASP A 376 -4.24 8.79 61.42
C ASP A 376 -5.33 9.54 62.20
N GLN A 377 -5.18 9.61 63.53
CA GLN A 377 -6.08 10.42 64.38
C GLN A 377 -5.80 11.92 64.30
N TYR A 378 -4.61 12.31 63.83
CA TYR A 378 -4.17 13.68 63.62
C TYR A 378 -3.61 13.93 62.20
N PRO A 379 -4.40 13.78 61.11
CA PRO A 379 -3.92 13.81 59.71
C PRO A 379 -3.24 15.10 59.20
N LEU A 380 -3.03 16.10 60.06
CA LEU A 380 -2.42 17.38 59.71
C LEU A 380 -1.26 17.73 60.64
N ASP A 381 -0.94 16.88 61.62
CA ASP A 381 0.16 17.06 62.57
C ASP A 381 1.22 15.97 62.37
N PRO A 382 2.32 16.28 61.65
CA PRO A 382 3.32 15.27 61.31
C PRO A 382 4.16 14.77 62.49
N SER A 383 3.84 15.20 63.72
CA SER A 383 4.46 14.71 64.95
C SER A 383 3.57 13.79 65.76
N GLU A 384 2.31 13.61 65.40
CA GLU A 384 1.34 12.80 66.13
C GLU A 384 0.49 11.99 65.17
N SER A 385 0.25 10.71 65.45
CA SER A 385 -0.64 9.88 64.63
C SER A 385 -1.61 8.99 65.41
N ALA A 386 -1.45 8.90 66.73
CA ALA A 386 -2.27 8.08 67.60
C ALA A 386 -2.63 8.83 68.89
N ASP A 387 -3.82 8.55 69.40
CA ASP A 387 -4.35 8.94 70.71
C ASP A 387 -4.90 7.67 71.36
N SER A 388 -3.99 6.93 72.00
CA SER A 388 -4.21 5.54 72.42
C SER A 388 -5.26 5.41 73.53
N ASP A 389 -5.48 6.45 74.34
CA ASP A 389 -6.48 6.46 75.42
C ASP A 389 -7.66 7.42 75.19
N GLY A 390 -7.58 8.28 74.17
CA GLY A 390 -8.68 9.10 73.66
C GLY A 390 -8.88 10.40 74.43
N ASP A 391 -7.82 10.98 74.98
CA ASP A 391 -7.88 12.18 75.81
C ASP A 391 -7.60 13.51 75.07
N GLU A 392 -7.44 13.42 73.75
CA GLU A 392 -7.14 14.49 72.80
C GLU A 392 -5.67 14.94 72.77
N VAL A 393 -4.77 14.35 73.57
CA VAL A 393 -3.30 14.54 73.47
C VAL A 393 -2.68 13.35 72.73
N GLY A 394 -1.91 13.63 71.67
CA GLY A 394 -1.28 12.57 70.90
C GLY A 394 -0.19 11.82 71.68
N ASP A 395 -0.03 10.53 71.38
CA ASP A 395 0.86 9.61 72.08
C ASP A 395 2.32 10.08 72.19
N ASN A 396 2.83 10.90 71.25
CA ASN A 396 4.21 11.40 71.31
C ASN A 396 4.36 12.64 72.21
N ALA A 397 3.27 13.39 72.41
CA ALA A 397 3.19 14.55 73.30
C ALA A 397 2.73 14.18 74.71
N ASP A 398 2.06 13.03 74.86
CA ASP A 398 1.54 12.54 76.12
C ASP A 398 2.61 11.79 76.94
N ALA A 399 2.79 12.20 78.20
CA ALA A 399 3.65 11.50 79.16
C ALA A 399 3.07 10.14 79.59
N PHE A 400 1.74 9.97 79.53
CA PHE A 400 1.03 8.73 79.86
C PHE A 400 0.02 8.32 78.77
N PRO A 401 0.47 7.89 77.57
CA PRO A 401 -0.38 7.58 76.40
C PRO A 401 -1.44 6.47 76.54
N MET A 402 -1.66 5.94 77.74
CA MET A 402 -2.59 4.84 78.02
C MET A 402 -3.49 5.16 79.24
N ASP A 403 -3.39 6.37 79.78
CA ASP A 403 -4.18 6.88 80.90
C ASP A 403 -4.75 8.27 80.60
N ALA A 404 -5.96 8.27 80.04
CA ALA A 404 -6.70 9.48 79.64
C ALA A 404 -7.02 10.49 80.76
N THR A 405 -6.51 10.25 81.98
CA THR A 405 -6.61 11.18 83.10
C THR A 405 -5.33 11.95 83.39
N GLU A 406 -4.21 11.61 82.73
CA GLU A 406 -2.90 12.19 82.96
C GLU A 406 -2.18 12.46 81.64
N THR A 407 -1.85 13.72 81.33
CA THR A 407 -1.16 14.08 80.07
C THR A 407 0.28 14.60 80.27
N LEU A 408 0.60 15.02 81.50
CA LEU A 408 1.82 15.74 81.84
C LEU A 408 2.48 15.11 83.05
N ASP A 409 3.81 15.07 83.02
CA ASP A 409 4.69 14.68 84.13
C ASP A 409 5.77 15.77 84.24
N THR A 410 5.45 16.86 84.93
CA THR A 410 6.23 18.10 84.90
C THR A 410 7.62 17.92 85.52
N ASP A 411 7.79 17.04 86.50
CA ASP A 411 9.07 16.75 87.14
C ASP A 411 9.68 15.38 86.81
N SER A 412 8.98 14.59 85.99
CA SER A 412 9.43 13.32 85.42
C SER A 412 9.66 12.22 86.44
N ASP A 413 8.83 12.15 87.47
CA ASP A 413 8.90 11.12 88.52
C ASP A 413 8.02 9.88 88.26
N GLY A 414 7.18 9.94 87.23
CA GLY A 414 6.31 8.87 86.79
C GLY A 414 4.90 8.86 87.40
N VAL A 415 4.51 9.91 88.15
CA VAL A 415 3.13 10.19 88.52
C VAL A 415 2.65 11.40 87.74
N GLY A 416 1.47 11.32 87.14
CA GLY A 416 0.94 12.42 86.34
C GLY A 416 0.52 13.61 87.20
N ASP A 417 0.65 14.81 86.64
CA ASP A 417 0.39 16.09 87.31
C ASP A 417 -1.01 16.19 87.96
N ASN A 418 -2.04 15.46 87.47
CA ASN A 418 -3.38 15.49 88.07
C ASN A 418 -3.50 14.56 89.29
N ALA A 419 -2.72 13.48 89.35
CA ALA A 419 -2.65 12.54 90.46
C ALA A 419 -1.60 12.94 91.50
N ASP A 420 -0.60 13.72 91.10
CA ASP A 420 0.49 14.17 91.93
C ASP A 420 0.08 15.36 92.82
N ALA A 421 0.26 15.23 94.14
CA ALA A 421 0.05 16.31 95.09
C ALA A 421 1.12 17.42 94.98
N PHE A 422 2.31 17.10 94.44
CA PHE A 422 3.44 18.00 94.25
C PHE A 422 4.04 17.92 92.83
N PRO A 423 3.32 18.35 91.76
CA PRO A 423 3.70 18.17 90.34
C PRO A 423 5.01 18.83 89.86
N THR A 424 5.84 19.37 90.75
CA THR A 424 7.11 20.01 90.40
C THR A 424 8.27 19.56 91.29
N ASP A 425 8.03 18.65 92.22
CA ASP A 425 9.01 18.07 93.12
C ASP A 425 9.05 16.54 92.97
N SER A 426 9.90 16.07 92.04
CA SER A 426 10.10 14.65 91.69
C SER A 426 10.47 13.69 92.84
N THR A 427 10.57 14.19 94.08
CA THR A 427 10.78 13.37 95.26
C THR A 427 9.47 13.07 95.99
N GLU A 428 8.45 13.91 95.86
CA GLU A 428 7.19 13.86 96.61
C GLU A 428 6.01 13.69 95.68
N THR A 429 5.16 12.68 95.93
CA THR A 429 3.97 12.42 95.10
C THR A 429 2.65 12.41 95.86
N LEU A 430 2.73 12.23 97.19
CA LEU A 430 1.57 11.98 98.03
C LEU A 430 1.58 12.92 99.23
N ASP A 431 0.39 13.43 99.56
CA ASP A 431 0.10 14.21 100.76
C ASP A 431 -1.09 13.51 101.44
N SER A 432 -0.79 12.50 102.24
CA SER A 432 -1.75 11.53 102.76
C SER A 432 -2.76 12.13 103.73
N ASP A 433 -2.44 13.26 104.38
CA ASP A 433 -3.33 13.98 105.29
C ASP A 433 -3.71 15.40 104.82
N SER A 434 -3.18 15.83 103.67
CA SER A 434 -3.51 17.07 102.98
C SER A 434 -3.11 18.33 103.74
N ASP A 435 -1.96 18.30 104.42
CA ASP A 435 -1.43 19.42 105.20
C ASP A 435 -0.42 20.30 104.45
N GLY A 436 -0.01 19.84 103.26
CA GLY A 436 0.89 20.54 102.34
C GLY A 436 2.36 20.18 102.48
N VAL A 437 2.73 19.20 103.31
CA VAL A 437 4.06 18.57 103.33
C VAL A 437 3.94 17.17 102.74
N GLY A 438 4.81 16.82 101.80
CA GLY A 438 4.75 15.50 101.17
C GLY A 438 5.18 14.39 102.11
N ASP A 439 4.60 13.20 101.91
CA ASP A 439 4.78 12.03 102.77
C ASP A 439 6.25 11.62 102.96
N ASN A 440 7.16 11.96 102.03
CA ASN A 440 8.57 11.63 102.16
C ASN A 440 9.29 12.56 103.16
N THR A 441 8.88 13.83 103.20
CA THR A 441 9.44 14.89 104.04
C THR A 441 8.75 14.94 105.40
N ASP A 442 7.47 14.57 105.43
CA ASP A 442 6.66 14.58 106.64
C ASP A 442 7.06 13.45 107.61
N ALA A 443 7.41 13.83 108.84
CA ALA A 443 7.69 12.87 109.91
C ALA A 443 6.42 12.12 110.37
N PHE A 444 5.24 12.70 110.17
CA PHE A 444 3.93 12.15 110.51
C PHE A 444 2.93 12.24 109.34
N PRO A 445 3.11 11.48 108.24
CA PRO A 445 2.32 11.57 106.99
C PRO A 445 0.80 11.30 107.08
N THR A 446 0.24 11.14 108.27
CA THR A 446 -1.19 10.84 108.47
C THR A 446 -1.83 11.71 109.56
N ASP A 447 -1.09 12.66 110.11
CA ASP A 447 -1.54 13.62 111.11
C ASP A 447 -1.28 15.07 110.65
N ALA A 448 -2.25 15.63 109.93
CA ALA A 448 -2.19 16.98 109.36
C ALA A 448 -1.98 18.15 110.36
N THR A 449 -1.86 17.85 111.65
CA THR A 449 -1.53 18.85 112.67
C THR A 449 -0.03 18.92 112.95
N GLU A 450 0.74 17.92 112.52
CA GLU A 450 2.15 17.76 112.82
C GLU A 450 2.96 17.34 111.60
N THR A 451 4.08 18.02 111.37
CA THR A 451 4.97 17.69 110.24
C THR A 451 6.41 17.44 110.65
N LEU A 452 6.78 17.76 111.89
CA LEU A 452 8.17 17.79 112.33
C LEU A 452 8.37 16.98 113.61
N ASP A 453 9.36 16.10 113.56
CA ASP A 453 9.94 15.40 114.70
C ASP A 453 11.42 15.77 114.80
N SER A 454 11.71 16.88 115.48
CA SER A 454 13.05 17.50 115.43
C SER A 454 14.14 16.71 116.17
N ASP A 455 13.78 15.79 117.06
CA ASP A 455 14.71 14.87 117.71
C ASP A 455 14.47 13.39 117.41
N SER A 456 13.44 13.07 116.63
CA SER A 456 13.13 11.74 116.12
C SER A 456 12.73 10.74 117.21
N ASP A 457 12.01 11.19 118.24
CA ASP A 457 11.55 10.34 119.34
C ASP A 457 10.13 9.78 119.15
N GLY A 458 9.44 10.20 118.09
CA GLY A 458 8.12 9.74 117.70
C GLY A 458 6.97 10.57 118.28
N VAL A 459 7.24 11.69 118.97
CA VAL A 459 6.24 12.68 119.37
C VAL A 459 6.44 13.95 118.54
N GLY A 460 5.36 14.41 117.91
CA GLY A 460 5.35 15.64 117.14
C GLY A 460 5.82 16.87 117.90
N ASN A 461 6.56 17.76 117.26
CA ASN A 461 7.01 19.03 117.83
C ASN A 461 5.89 19.89 118.48
N ASN A 462 4.64 19.78 118.01
CA ASN A 462 3.47 20.48 118.54
C ASN A 462 2.94 19.88 119.85
N ALA A 463 3.20 18.59 120.08
CA ALA A 463 2.74 17.79 121.21
C ALA A 463 3.88 17.54 122.21
N ASP A 464 5.12 17.61 121.74
CA ASP A 464 6.32 17.47 122.53
C ASP A 464 6.66 18.77 123.28
N VAL A 465 6.75 18.67 124.61
CA VAL A 465 7.17 19.79 125.46
C VAL A 465 8.67 20.09 125.31
N PHE A 466 9.48 19.10 124.87
CA PHE A 466 10.91 19.24 124.62
C PHE A 466 11.33 18.76 123.21
N PRO A 467 10.93 19.44 122.11
CA PRO A 467 11.08 19.00 120.70
C PRO A 467 12.49 18.75 120.15
N HIS A 468 13.53 18.87 120.98
CA HIS A 468 14.93 18.70 120.58
C HIS A 468 15.69 17.80 121.58
N ASN A 469 14.99 17.12 122.49
CA ASN A 469 15.53 16.18 123.45
C ASN A 469 14.78 14.83 123.36
N PRO A 470 15.34 13.83 122.67
CA PRO A 470 14.64 12.59 122.33
C PRO A 470 14.42 11.63 123.50
N ASN A 471 14.70 12.08 124.72
CA ASN A 471 14.48 11.31 125.94
C ASN A 471 13.37 11.92 126.80
N GLU A 472 12.77 13.04 126.42
CA GLU A 472 11.76 13.75 127.20
C GLU A 472 10.65 14.26 126.30
N THR A 473 9.43 13.73 126.43
CA THR A 473 8.29 14.17 125.61
C THR A 473 7.26 14.98 126.40
N ALA A 474 7.31 14.90 127.72
CA ALA A 474 6.28 15.39 128.62
C ALA A 474 6.89 16.02 129.89
N ASP A 475 6.17 16.99 130.44
CA ASP A 475 6.45 17.64 131.72
C ASP A 475 5.09 17.73 132.44
N SER A 476 4.79 16.72 133.24
CA SER A 476 3.46 16.47 133.82
C SER A 476 3.08 17.47 134.90
N ASP A 477 4.04 18.10 135.56
CA ASP A 477 3.82 19.12 136.58
C ASP A 477 4.35 20.52 136.23
N TYR A 478 4.91 20.66 135.03
CA TYR A 478 5.36 21.91 134.40
C TYR A 478 6.48 22.61 135.15
N ASP A 479 7.38 21.84 135.76
CA ASP A 479 8.50 22.37 136.54
C ASP A 479 9.77 22.61 135.71
N GLY A 480 9.77 22.15 134.45
CA GLY A 480 10.84 22.33 133.47
C GLY A 480 11.86 21.19 133.42
N VAL A 481 11.68 20.12 134.20
CA VAL A 481 12.37 18.84 134.05
C VAL A 481 11.40 17.85 133.44
N GLY A 482 11.80 17.18 132.36
CA GLY A 482 10.92 16.20 131.71
C GLY A 482 10.68 14.97 132.59
N ASP A 483 9.51 14.35 132.41
CA ASP A 483 9.02 13.23 133.23
C ASP A 483 9.99 12.04 133.34
N ASN A 484 10.88 11.83 132.37
CA ASN A 484 11.83 10.71 132.41
C ASN A 484 13.11 11.05 133.21
N ALA A 485 13.49 12.31 133.29
CA ALA A 485 14.60 12.82 134.09
C ALA A 485 14.15 13.19 135.51
N ASP A 486 12.85 13.41 135.71
CA ASP A 486 12.27 13.74 136.98
C ASP A 486 12.00 12.49 137.83
N ALA A 487 12.60 12.41 139.03
CA ALA A 487 12.33 11.35 139.98
C ALA A 487 10.91 11.42 140.58
N PHE A 488 10.26 12.57 140.52
CA PHE A 488 8.91 12.84 141.02
C PHE A 488 8.04 13.64 140.03
N PRO A 489 7.67 13.08 138.85
CA PRO A 489 6.99 13.78 137.73
C PRO A 489 5.58 14.35 138.00
N GLY A 490 5.10 14.35 139.25
CA GLY A 490 3.80 14.92 139.63
C GLY A 490 3.89 15.87 140.81
N ASP A 491 5.11 16.23 141.23
CA ASP A 491 5.39 17.15 142.31
C ASP A 491 6.40 18.20 141.84
N SER A 492 5.88 19.31 141.32
CA SER A 492 6.66 20.44 140.78
C SER A 492 7.59 21.14 141.80
N THR A 493 7.68 20.62 143.02
CA THR A 493 8.57 21.10 144.07
C THR A 493 9.75 20.19 144.33
N GLU A 494 9.87 19.06 143.63
CA GLU A 494 10.90 18.06 143.82
C GLU A 494 11.25 17.35 142.51
N THR A 495 12.54 17.28 142.17
CA THR A 495 12.98 16.59 140.94
C THR A 495 14.03 15.51 141.15
N LEU A 496 14.61 15.43 142.35
CA LEU A 496 15.78 14.59 142.63
C LEU A 496 15.54 13.68 143.83
N ASP A 497 15.92 12.42 143.68
CA ASP A 497 16.09 11.43 144.75
C ASP A 497 17.56 10.99 144.73
N SER A 498 18.42 11.76 145.42
CA SER A 498 19.87 11.56 145.37
C SER A 498 20.33 10.27 146.06
N ASP A 499 19.54 9.74 147.00
CA ASP A 499 19.89 8.53 147.76
C ASP A 499 19.08 7.28 147.38
N GLY A 500 18.07 7.44 146.52
CA GLY A 500 17.26 6.37 145.93
C GLY A 500 16.30 5.73 146.93
N ASP A 501 15.93 6.44 148.01
CA ASP A 501 15.07 5.92 149.07
C ASP A 501 13.57 6.11 148.79
N GLY A 502 13.22 6.78 147.69
CA GLY A 502 11.85 7.08 147.27
C GLY A 502 11.23 8.28 147.97
N ARG A 503 12.00 9.09 148.69
CA ARG A 503 11.62 10.43 149.17
C ARG A 503 12.44 11.49 148.47
N GLY A 504 11.80 12.60 148.14
CA GLY A 504 12.45 13.76 147.56
C GLY A 504 13.56 14.35 148.44
N ASP A 505 14.63 14.81 147.81
CA ASP A 505 15.74 15.49 148.46
C ASP A 505 15.27 16.71 149.30
N ASN A 506 14.27 17.46 148.83
CA ASN A 506 13.67 18.58 149.57
C ASN A 506 12.84 18.09 150.78
N GLU A 507 12.15 16.95 150.69
CA GLU A 507 11.45 16.34 151.84
C GLU A 507 12.47 15.82 152.89
N GLN A 508 13.54 15.15 152.46
CA GLN A 508 14.60 14.68 153.35
C GLN A 508 15.33 15.84 154.03
N ALA A 509 15.73 16.88 153.28
CA ALA A 509 16.37 18.07 153.83
C ALA A 509 15.49 18.77 154.88
N ALA A 510 14.17 18.81 154.67
CA ALA A 510 13.23 19.33 155.66
C ALA A 510 13.16 18.46 156.93
N SER A 511 13.26 17.13 156.79
CA SER A 511 13.23 16.18 157.92
C SER A 511 14.51 16.20 158.77
N GLU A 512 15.69 16.35 158.15
CA GLU A 512 16.98 16.45 158.84
C GLU A 512 17.10 17.77 159.62
N ALA A 513 16.63 18.87 159.03
CA ALA A 513 16.57 20.17 159.71
C ALA A 513 15.71 20.13 160.99
N ALA A 514 14.65 19.31 161.01
CA ALA A 514 13.80 19.12 162.19
C ALA A 514 14.49 18.30 163.30
N MET A 515 15.39 17.36 162.96
CA MET A 515 16.10 16.50 163.92
C MET A 515 17.24 17.24 164.65
N GLN A 516 17.94 18.16 163.97
CA GLN A 516 19.03 18.97 164.53
C GLN A 516 18.57 19.88 165.69
N LYS A 517 17.30 20.32 165.68
CA LYS A 517 16.73 21.24 166.67
C LYS A 517 16.51 20.57 168.04
N ASN A 518 16.25 19.25 168.06
CA ASN A 518 15.99 18.49 169.29
C ASN A 518 17.28 18.04 170.00
N ILE A 519 18.38 17.89 169.27
CA ILE A 519 19.70 17.50 169.83
C ILE A 519 20.38 18.67 170.56
N THR A 520 20.08 19.91 170.20
CA THR A 520 20.75 21.11 170.75
C THR A 520 20.30 21.47 172.18
N ILE A 521 19.16 20.98 172.66
CA ILE A 521 18.64 21.23 174.03
C ILE A 521 19.21 20.24 175.07
N GLY A 522 19.69 19.07 174.64
CA GLY A 522 20.24 18.03 175.55
C GLY A 522 21.73 18.20 175.90
N VAL A 523 22.49 18.95 175.09
CA VAL A 523 23.98 18.92 175.11
C VAL A 523 24.61 20.07 175.92
N LEU A 524 23.84 21.00 176.49
CA LEU A 524 24.38 22.07 177.35
C LEU A 524 24.65 21.65 178.82
N VAL A 525 24.21 20.47 179.26
CA VAL A 525 24.34 20.02 180.67
C VAL A 525 25.41 18.94 180.88
N LEU A 526 25.92 18.32 179.81
CA LEU A 526 26.98 17.32 179.92
C LEU A 526 28.26 17.77 179.21
N VAL A 527 29.02 18.58 179.95
CA VAL A 527 30.48 18.37 180.11
C VAL A 527 31.29 18.82 178.88
N LEU A 528 32.00 19.95 178.90
CA LEU A 528 33.09 20.26 179.84
C LEU A 528 34.08 19.11 180.08
N SER A 529 34.37 18.28 179.06
CA SER A 529 35.55 17.40 179.06
C SER A 529 35.95 16.98 177.64
N ALA A 530 37.16 17.40 177.25
CA ALA A 530 38.07 16.78 176.29
C ALA A 530 37.63 16.77 174.80
N ILE A 531 38.09 17.69 173.94
CA ILE A 531 39.45 17.97 173.40
C ILE A 531 39.85 17.09 172.20
N ALA A 532 40.19 17.82 171.13
CA ALA A 532 41.14 17.54 170.04
C ALA A 532 40.77 16.52 168.95
N ILE A 533 41.12 16.68 167.66
CA ILE A 533 41.52 17.75 166.71
C ILE A 533 41.90 16.96 165.44
N GLY A 534 41.58 17.47 164.25
CA GLY A 534 42.50 17.43 163.10
C GLY A 534 42.14 16.48 161.94
N VAL A 535 41.63 16.84 160.75
CA VAL A 535 42.03 17.84 159.71
C VAL A 535 42.88 17.20 158.57
N VAL A 536 42.27 17.11 157.36
CA VAL A 536 42.72 17.76 156.07
C VAL A 536 43.27 16.97 154.84
N LEU A 537 42.53 17.17 153.72
CA LEU A 537 42.82 17.56 152.30
C LEU A 537 43.69 16.73 151.30
N PHE A 538 43.20 16.57 150.06
CA PHE A 538 43.46 17.40 148.82
C PHE A 538 43.90 16.71 147.49
N MET A 539 43.16 17.01 146.39
CA MET A 539 43.55 17.54 145.03
C MET A 539 44.62 16.83 144.13
N ARG A 540 44.71 16.94 142.78
CA ARG A 540 43.99 17.57 141.62
C ARG A 540 44.88 17.46 140.32
N GLY A 541 44.30 17.57 139.12
CA GLY A 541 44.86 18.24 137.89
C GLY A 541 45.07 17.38 136.61
N LYS A 542 44.45 17.63 135.41
CA LYS A 542 44.54 18.72 134.36
C LYS A 542 45.82 18.60 133.46
N ASN A 543 45.91 18.81 132.11
CA ASN A 543 45.09 19.46 131.07
C ASN A 543 45.79 19.48 129.63
N GLU A 544 45.04 19.74 128.52
CA GLU A 544 45.31 20.51 127.22
C GLU A 544 46.01 19.85 125.97
N THR A 545 45.89 20.22 124.65
CA THR A 545 45.08 21.09 123.69
C THR A 545 45.49 20.74 122.20
N SER A 546 44.63 20.66 121.16
CA SER A 546 44.12 21.59 120.07
C SER A 546 45.05 22.09 118.91
N LEU A 547 44.56 22.10 117.63
CA LEU A 547 44.54 23.23 116.64
C LEU A 547 43.82 22.92 115.28
N VAL A 548 43.42 23.97 114.53
CA VAL A 548 42.26 24.14 113.59
C VAL A 548 42.63 24.63 112.14
N SER A 549 41.67 24.55 111.18
CA SER A 549 41.27 25.56 110.13
C SER A 549 41.65 25.30 108.64
N THR A 550 40.89 25.55 107.53
CA THR A 550 39.53 26.07 107.14
C THR A 550 39.35 26.05 105.58
N MET A 551 38.13 25.80 105.07
CA MET A 551 37.29 26.47 103.98
C MET A 551 37.89 26.82 102.58
N ASP A 552 37.20 26.90 101.41
CA ASP A 552 35.78 26.85 100.97
C ASP A 552 35.66 26.74 99.41
N LYS A 553 34.50 26.23 98.92
CA LYS A 553 33.66 26.56 97.69
C LYS A 553 34.26 26.74 96.27
N ALA A 554 33.61 26.42 95.12
CA ALA A 554 32.22 26.04 94.74
C ALA A 554 32.14 25.52 93.26
N ARG A 555 31.04 24.77 92.95
CA ARG A 555 30.18 24.71 91.70
C ARG A 555 30.82 24.44 90.32
N ASP A 556 30.23 23.73 89.35
CA ASP A 556 28.99 22.95 89.19
C ASP A 556 29.13 22.01 87.96
N LEU A 557 28.46 20.86 88.07
CA LEU A 557 27.89 19.87 87.13
C LEU A 557 28.47 19.50 85.73
N GLN A 558 28.38 18.18 85.50
CA GLN A 558 28.67 17.29 84.37
C GLN A 558 27.40 17.13 83.46
N PRO A 559 27.41 16.53 82.23
CA PRO A 559 27.75 15.10 82.00
C PRO A 559 28.29 14.66 80.61
N THR A 560 28.49 13.34 80.57
CA THR A 560 29.06 12.37 79.62
C THR A 560 28.32 12.21 78.28
N VAL A 561 29.06 12.00 77.16
CA VAL A 561 28.61 11.20 75.99
C VAL A 561 29.77 10.35 75.43
N ILE A 562 29.36 9.23 74.87
CA ILE A 562 30.00 7.94 74.62
C ILE A 562 30.88 7.89 73.35
N ALA A 563 31.77 6.90 73.36
CA ALA A 563 32.84 6.60 72.41
C ALA A 563 32.41 6.23 70.98
N THR A 564 33.23 6.64 70.00
CA THR A 564 33.28 6.09 68.65
C THR A 564 34.48 5.15 68.48
N VAL A 565 34.26 4.01 67.83
CA VAL A 565 35.31 3.09 67.34
C VAL A 565 35.39 3.23 65.81
N PRO A 566 36.57 3.21 65.18
CA PRO A 566 36.69 3.23 63.73
C PRO A 566 36.90 1.82 63.16
N GLU A 567 36.17 1.45 62.11
CA GLU A 567 36.49 0.31 61.26
C GLU A 567 36.62 0.69 59.78
N THR A 568 37.84 0.44 59.29
CA THR A 568 38.26 -0.07 57.97
C THR A 568 37.54 0.36 56.68
N VAL A 569 38.33 1.07 55.87
CA VAL A 569 38.17 1.35 54.44
C VAL A 569 38.18 0.05 53.62
N HIS A 570 37.13 -0.19 52.83
CA HIS A 570 37.20 -1.04 51.63
C HIS A 570 37.09 -0.14 50.39
N SER A 571 38.05 -0.32 49.47
CA SER A 571 38.11 0.33 48.17
C SER A 571 37.01 -0.18 47.25
N ILE A 572 36.15 0.71 46.76
CA ILE A 572 35.24 0.44 45.64
C ILE A 572 36.00 0.63 44.34
N GLN A 573 36.15 -0.47 43.60
CA GLN A 573 36.67 -0.52 42.24
C GLN A 573 35.56 -0.06 41.29
N ALA A 574 35.81 0.99 40.52
CA ALA A 574 34.88 1.47 39.50
C ALA A 574 34.70 0.40 38.42
N ASN A 575 33.49 -0.15 38.30
CA ASN A 575 33.12 -1.00 37.18
C ASN A 575 32.89 -0.11 35.96
N THR A 576 33.74 -0.22 34.95
CA THR A 576 33.50 0.35 33.63
C THR A 576 32.40 -0.46 32.94
N PRO A 577 31.35 0.18 32.38
CA PRO A 577 30.27 -0.53 31.70
C PRO A 577 30.83 -1.31 30.50
N THR A 578 30.35 -2.54 30.32
CA THR A 578 30.77 -3.44 29.24
C THR A 578 29.72 -3.49 28.16
N VAL A 579 30.14 -3.64 26.90
CA VAL A 579 29.22 -3.76 25.76
C VAL A 579 28.41 -5.06 25.88
N THR A 580 27.08 -4.93 25.90
CA THR A 580 26.14 -6.06 25.98
C THR A 580 25.63 -6.48 24.60
N ASN A 581 25.46 -5.53 23.67
CA ASN A 581 25.10 -5.84 22.28
C ASN A 581 25.72 -4.84 21.28
N GLN A 582 25.97 -5.26 20.04
CA GLN A 582 26.43 -4.40 18.95
C GLN A 582 25.75 -4.80 17.63
N TRP A 583 25.18 -3.83 16.91
CA TRP A 583 24.52 -4.06 15.62
C TRP A 583 24.77 -2.91 14.63
N THR A 584 24.37 -3.10 13.38
CA THR A 584 24.41 -2.09 12.32
C THR A 584 23.01 -1.91 11.78
N ASP A 585 22.54 -0.66 11.69
CA ASP A 585 21.21 -0.35 11.15
C ASP A 585 21.19 -0.40 9.60
N GLU A 586 20.00 -0.30 9.01
CA GLU A 586 19.80 -0.32 7.55
C GLU A 586 20.45 0.88 6.83
N ALA A 587 20.74 1.96 7.57
CA ALA A 587 21.48 3.11 7.07
C ALA A 587 23.02 2.93 7.17
N GLY A 588 23.49 1.79 7.69
CA GLY A 588 24.91 1.43 7.79
C GLY A 588 25.63 2.00 9.03
N ASN A 589 24.91 2.57 10.00
CA ASN A 589 25.51 3.09 11.24
C ASN A 589 25.68 1.97 12.26
N THR A 590 26.78 1.99 13.01
CA THR A 590 27.08 0.96 14.02
C THR A 590 26.71 1.45 15.43
N TRP A 591 25.99 0.61 16.16
CA TRP A 591 25.39 0.88 17.46
C TRP A 591 25.86 -0.10 18.53
N ARG A 592 25.88 0.31 19.80
CA ARG A 592 26.20 -0.53 20.96
C ARG A 592 25.30 -0.20 22.15
N SER A 593 24.81 -1.23 22.83
CA SER A 593 24.23 -1.10 24.15
C SER A 593 25.22 -1.52 25.23
N MET A 594 25.16 -0.83 26.36
CA MET A 594 26.07 -1.00 27.48
C MET A 594 25.33 -1.62 28.67
N SER A 595 26.07 -2.26 29.58
CA SER A 595 25.51 -2.93 30.77
C SER A 595 24.84 -1.98 31.78
N ASP A 596 24.98 -0.67 31.61
CA ASP A 596 24.35 0.37 32.44
C ASP A 596 23.08 0.95 31.79
N GLY A 597 22.62 0.37 30.67
CA GLY A 597 21.43 0.80 29.94
C GLY A 597 21.69 1.91 28.91
N SER A 598 22.91 2.43 28.81
CA SER A 598 23.24 3.46 27.80
C SER A 598 23.39 2.86 26.40
N THR A 599 22.96 3.61 25.39
CA THR A 599 23.12 3.27 23.96
C THR A 599 24.07 4.27 23.30
N LEU A 600 25.04 3.75 22.55
CA LEU A 600 26.09 4.50 21.89
C LEU A 600 26.05 4.24 20.37
N TRP A 601 26.30 5.26 19.55
CA TRP A 601 26.46 5.10 18.10
C TRP A 601 27.82 5.61 17.61
N TRP A 602 28.32 5.03 16.52
CA TRP A 602 29.65 5.32 15.98
C TRP A 602 29.60 6.36 14.86
N ASN A 603 30.25 7.51 15.07
CA ASN A 603 30.28 8.59 14.09
C ASN A 603 31.50 8.55 13.12
N GLY A 604 32.31 7.49 13.18
CA GLY A 604 33.53 7.34 12.39
C GLY A 604 34.84 7.66 13.13
N ALA A 605 34.78 8.31 14.29
CA ALA A 605 35.95 8.65 15.10
C ALA A 605 35.83 8.23 16.57
N ASP A 606 34.66 8.42 17.19
CA ASP A 606 34.39 8.11 18.60
C ASP A 606 32.94 7.62 18.79
N TRP A 607 32.68 6.90 19.89
CA TRP A 607 31.33 6.50 20.30
C TRP A 607 30.59 7.66 20.96
N GLN A 608 29.39 7.95 20.50
CA GLN A 608 28.54 9.04 21.01
C GLN A 608 27.35 8.44 21.75
N GLN A 609 27.10 8.90 22.97
CA GLN A 609 25.91 8.55 23.73
C GLN A 609 24.70 9.28 23.16
N VAL A 610 23.63 8.53 22.92
CA VAL A 610 22.34 9.08 22.51
C VAL A 610 21.57 9.58 23.71
#